data_AF-A0A377D482-F1
#
_entry.id   AF-A0A377D482-F1
#
_cell.length_a   1.000
_cell.length_b   1.000
_cell.length_c   1.000
_cell.angle_alpha   90.00
_cell.angle_beta   90.00
_cell.angle_gamma   90.00
#
_symmetry.space_group_name_H-M   'P 1'
#
loop_
_entity.id
_entity.type
_entity.pdbx_description
1 polymer ?
#
loop_
_entity_poly.entity_id
_entity_poly.type
_entity_poly.pdbx_seq_one_letter_code
_entity_poly.pdbx_strand_id
1 'polypeptide(L)'
;MLTNSETQLASAYYNVRIGGDMALLKGMMRLLIERDDAASAAGRPSLLDDEFIQTHTVGFDELRRDVLNSEWKDIERISGLSQTQIAELADAYAAAERTIICYGMGITQHEHGTQNVQQLVNLLLMKGNIGKPGAGICPLRGHSNVQGDRTVGITEKPSAEFSGSPG
;
A
#
# COMPACT_ATOMS: atom_id res chain seq x y z
N MET A 1 -31.76 12.03 -16.92
CA MET A 1 -30.82 13.15 -17.18
C MET A 1 -29.94 12.74 -18.34
N LEU A 2 -29.92 13.55 -19.41
CA LEU A 2 -29.27 13.25 -20.70
C LEU A 2 -28.26 14.38 -20.98
N THR A 3 -27.12 14.34 -20.31
CA THR A 3 -25.92 15.07 -20.73
C THR A 3 -24.91 14.01 -21.16
N ASN A 4 -24.49 14.02 -22.43
CA ASN A 4 -23.42 13.17 -22.98
C ASN A 4 -22.04 13.62 -22.47
N SER A 5 -21.94 13.91 -21.18
CA SER A 5 -20.72 14.33 -20.50
C SER A 5 -20.26 13.15 -19.65
N GLU A 6 -19.15 12.53 -20.05
CA GLU A 6 -18.49 11.52 -19.23
C GLU A 6 -17.76 12.18 -18.06
N THR A 7 -17.87 11.59 -16.87
CA THR A 7 -17.06 12.00 -15.71
C THR A 7 -15.81 11.15 -15.69
N GLN A 8 -14.64 11.76 -15.86
CA GLN A 8 -13.39 11.04 -15.73
C GLN A 8 -13.18 10.64 -14.26
N LEU A 9 -13.31 9.34 -13.98
CA LEU A 9 -13.21 8.79 -12.63
C LEU A 9 -11.77 8.52 -12.19
N ALA A 10 -10.87 8.25 -13.15
CA ALA A 10 -9.47 7.93 -12.89
C ALA A 10 -8.56 8.54 -13.97
N SER A 11 -7.38 9.00 -13.54
CA SER A 11 -6.35 9.53 -14.45
C SER A 11 -5.52 8.43 -15.12
N ALA A 12 -5.42 7.26 -14.49
CA ALA A 12 -4.68 6.11 -14.99
C ALA A 12 -5.38 4.80 -14.58
N TYR A 13 -5.16 3.75 -15.37
CA TYR A 13 -5.71 2.42 -15.12
C TYR A 13 -4.67 1.35 -15.44
N TYR A 14 -4.30 0.55 -14.43
CA TYR A 14 -3.28 -0.49 -14.53
C TYR A 14 -3.89 -1.86 -14.27
N ASN A 15 -3.79 -2.75 -15.25
CA ASN A 15 -4.29 -4.12 -15.15
C ASN A 15 -3.25 -5.04 -14.51
N VAL A 16 -3.22 -5.07 -13.18
CA VAL A 16 -2.37 -6.02 -12.43
C VAL A 16 -2.90 -7.43 -12.65
N ARG A 17 -2.00 -8.38 -12.88
CA ARG A 17 -2.35 -9.81 -12.93
C ARG A 17 -2.90 -10.25 -11.58
N ILE A 18 -3.83 -11.19 -11.59
CA ILE A 18 -4.35 -11.82 -10.37
C ILE A 18 -3.18 -12.37 -9.54
N GLY A 19 -3.07 -11.92 -8.28
CA GLY A 19 -1.97 -12.27 -7.37
C GLY A 19 -0.66 -11.50 -7.61
N GLY A 20 -0.66 -10.52 -8.50
CA GLY A 20 0.50 -9.70 -8.87
C GLY A 20 0.73 -8.47 -8.00
N ASP A 21 -0.14 -8.19 -7.02
CA ASP A 21 -0.14 -6.98 -6.20
C ASP A 21 1.18 -6.81 -5.42
N MET A 22 1.67 -7.89 -4.80
CA MET A 22 2.95 -7.91 -4.10
C MET A 22 4.10 -7.47 -5.01
N ALA A 23 4.14 -7.99 -6.25
CA ALA A 23 5.17 -7.66 -7.22
C ALA A 23 5.07 -6.19 -7.67
N LEU A 24 3.86 -5.68 -7.90
CA LEU A 24 3.64 -4.26 -8.18
C LEU A 24 4.17 -3.39 -7.03
N LEU A 25 3.78 -3.69 -5.79
CA LEU A 25 4.16 -2.90 -4.62
C LEU A 25 5.67 -2.92 -4.39
N LYS A 26 6.32 -4.08 -4.57
CA LYS A 26 7.78 -4.19 -4.59
C LYS A 26 8.41 -3.34 -5.69
N GLY A 27 7.87 -3.37 -6.92
CA GLY A 27 8.33 -2.53 -8.01
C GLY A 27 8.23 -1.03 -7.72
N MET A 28 7.11 -0.59 -7.14
CA MET A 28 6.93 0.81 -6.73
C MET A 28 7.93 1.21 -5.64
N MET A 29 8.04 0.44 -4.57
CA MET A 29 9.00 0.72 -3.49
C MET A 29 10.44 0.71 -3.99
N ARG A 30 10.79 -0.22 -4.89
CA ARG A 30 12.12 -0.30 -5.50
C ARG A 30 12.46 0.98 -6.23
N LEU A 31 11.56 1.48 -7.08
CA LEU A 31 11.78 2.73 -7.80
C LEU A 31 11.87 3.94 -6.86
N LEU A 32 11.05 3.99 -5.81
CA LEU A 32 11.14 5.07 -4.82
C LEU A 32 12.52 5.08 -4.15
N ILE A 33 13.01 3.92 -3.69
CA ILE A 33 14.32 3.80 -3.06
C ILE A 33 15.44 4.14 -4.04
N GLU A 34 15.42 3.59 -5.25
CA GLU A 34 16.47 3.84 -6.26
C GLU A 34 16.53 5.32 -6.66
N ARG A 35 15.36 5.99 -6.75
CA ARG A 35 15.27 7.43 -7.05
C ARG A 35 15.70 8.30 -5.89
N ASP A 36 15.38 7.87 -4.67
CA ASP A 36 15.80 8.54 -3.45
C ASP A 36 17.33 8.50 -3.27
N ASP A 37 17.94 7.32 -3.48
CA ASP A 37 19.40 7.16 -3.52
C ASP A 37 20.03 8.10 -4.55
N ALA A 38 19.45 8.17 -5.76
CA ALA A 38 19.92 9.04 -6.83
C ALA A 38 19.67 10.54 -6.56
N ALA A 39 18.65 10.89 -5.77
CA ALA A 39 18.41 12.26 -5.31
C ALA A 39 19.47 12.65 -4.28
N SER A 40 19.70 11.81 -3.29
CA SER A 40 20.71 11.97 -2.26
C SER A 40 22.13 12.10 -2.84
N ALA A 41 22.51 11.22 -3.77
CA ALA A 41 23.80 11.29 -4.45
C ALA A 41 23.99 12.59 -5.27
N ALA A 42 22.89 13.20 -5.73
CA ALA A 42 22.89 14.46 -6.45
C ALA A 42 22.69 15.69 -5.56
N GLY A 43 22.62 15.52 -4.22
CA GLY A 43 22.35 16.60 -3.27
C GLY A 43 20.94 17.22 -3.40
N ARG A 44 19.98 16.46 -3.93
CA ARG A 44 18.57 16.87 -4.04
C ARG A 44 17.77 16.42 -2.81
N PRO A 45 16.61 17.03 -2.54
CA PRO A 45 15.75 16.61 -1.44
C PRO A 45 15.34 15.13 -1.54
N SER A 46 15.24 14.48 -0.39
CA SER A 46 14.73 13.12 -0.24
C SER A 46 13.31 12.99 -0.78
N LEU A 47 13.03 11.88 -1.45
CA LEU A 47 11.68 11.49 -1.90
C LEU A 47 10.92 10.75 -0.79
N LEU A 48 11.67 10.14 0.13
CA LEU A 48 11.16 9.46 1.31
C LEU A 48 11.05 10.43 2.48
N ASP A 49 10.27 10.05 3.49
CA ASP A 49 10.16 10.80 4.73
C ASP A 49 11.13 10.21 5.76
N ASP A 50 12.41 10.58 5.66
CA ASP A 50 13.48 10.01 6.49
C ASP A 50 13.26 10.24 7.99
N GLU A 51 12.74 11.40 8.37
CA GLU A 51 12.41 11.72 9.76
C GLU A 51 11.29 10.81 10.27
N PHE A 52 10.22 10.64 9.49
CA PHE A 52 9.13 9.75 9.83
C PHE A 52 9.58 8.29 9.91
N ILE A 53 10.38 7.84 8.94
CA ILE A 53 10.93 6.47 8.91
C ILE A 53 11.74 6.22 10.18
N GLN A 54 12.64 7.12 10.55
CA GLN A 54 13.51 6.95 11.72
C GLN A 54 12.74 7.00 13.04
N THR A 55 11.70 7.84 13.12
CA THR A 55 10.99 8.11 14.39
C THR A 55 9.81 7.17 14.63
N HIS A 56 9.14 6.74 13.56
CA HIS A 56 7.83 6.08 13.64
C HIS A 56 7.78 4.69 12.99
N THR A 57 8.90 4.16 12.49
CA THR A 57 8.93 2.85 11.86
C THR A 57 10.03 1.95 12.41
N VAL A 58 9.93 0.66 12.13
CA VAL A 58 10.95 -0.35 12.42
C VAL A 58 11.10 -1.25 11.19
N GLY A 59 12.28 -1.83 11.00
CA GLY A 59 12.52 -2.80 9.92
C GLY A 59 12.67 -2.21 8.51
N PHE A 60 12.84 -0.90 8.36
CA PHE A 60 13.02 -0.28 7.04
C PHE A 60 14.25 -0.84 6.30
N ASP A 61 15.37 -1.07 6.98
CA ASP A 61 16.58 -1.65 6.34
C ASP A 61 16.37 -3.09 5.84
N GLU A 62 15.51 -3.86 6.51
CA GLU A 62 15.13 -5.21 6.08
C GLU A 62 14.25 -5.14 4.85
N LEU A 63 13.23 -4.27 4.87
CA LEU A 63 12.37 -3.99 3.73
C LEU A 63 13.18 -3.52 2.52
N ARG A 64 14.07 -2.54 2.71
CA ARG A 64 14.94 -1.98 1.66
C ARG A 64 15.77 -3.08 1.00
N ARG A 65 16.38 -3.96 1.78
CA ARG A 65 17.15 -5.11 1.25
C ARG A 65 16.27 -6.08 0.48
N ASP A 66 15.13 -6.48 1.02
CA ASP A 66 14.19 -7.40 0.34
C ASP A 66 13.70 -6.83 -1.01
N VAL A 67 13.34 -5.54 -1.03
CA VAL A 67 12.87 -4.84 -2.22
C VAL A 67 13.98 -4.73 -3.27
N LEU A 68 15.19 -4.30 -2.90
CA LEU A 68 16.30 -4.15 -3.83
C LEU A 68 16.86 -5.49 -4.34
N ASN A 69 16.65 -6.59 -3.61
CA ASN A 69 16.98 -7.94 -4.07
C ASN A 69 15.95 -8.54 -5.05
N SER A 70 14.81 -7.87 -5.27
CA SER A 70 13.76 -8.39 -6.15
C SER A 70 14.03 -8.02 -7.61
N GLU A 71 14.28 -9.02 -8.47
CA GLU A 71 14.63 -8.76 -9.88
C GLU A 71 13.48 -8.15 -10.69
N TRP A 72 13.78 -7.18 -11.56
CA TRP A 72 12.79 -6.56 -12.45
C TRP A 72 12.06 -7.56 -13.34
N LYS A 73 12.78 -8.57 -13.85
CA LYS A 73 12.20 -9.65 -14.66
C LYS A 73 11.08 -10.37 -13.91
N ASP A 74 11.24 -10.60 -12.61
CA ASP A 74 10.20 -11.23 -11.79
C ASP A 74 9.08 -10.27 -11.43
N ILE A 75 9.40 -9.01 -11.16
CA ILE A 75 8.40 -7.97 -10.90
C ILE A 75 7.46 -7.82 -12.11
N GLU A 76 7.99 -7.63 -13.31
CA GLU A 76 7.20 -7.50 -14.53
C GLU A 76 6.42 -8.78 -14.83
N ARG A 77 7.11 -9.93 -14.73
CA ARG A 77 6.48 -11.23 -14.97
C ARG A 77 5.33 -11.47 -14.01
N ILE A 78 5.45 -11.21 -12.71
CA ILE A 78 4.42 -11.56 -11.72
C ILE A 78 3.31 -10.51 -11.70
N SER A 79 3.65 -9.22 -11.71
CA SER A 79 2.65 -8.13 -11.72
C SER A 79 1.87 -8.07 -13.02
N GLY A 80 2.48 -8.50 -14.13
CA GLY A 80 1.91 -8.34 -15.47
C GLY A 80 1.99 -6.92 -16.03
N LEU A 81 2.69 -6.00 -15.35
CA LEU A 81 2.92 -4.63 -15.79
C LEU A 81 4.37 -4.45 -16.22
N SER A 82 4.61 -3.57 -17.19
CA SER A 82 5.99 -3.20 -17.56
C SER A 82 6.62 -2.30 -16.52
N GLN A 83 7.95 -2.27 -16.47
CA GLN A 83 8.69 -1.35 -15.63
C GLN A 83 8.30 0.10 -15.89
N THR A 84 8.00 0.48 -17.14
CA THR A 84 7.50 1.83 -17.49
C THR A 84 6.17 2.14 -16.82
N GLN A 85 5.19 1.23 -16.85
CA GLN A 85 3.89 1.44 -16.20
C GLN A 85 4.03 1.57 -14.68
N ILE A 86 4.89 0.74 -14.08
CA ILE A 86 5.19 0.82 -12.65
C ILE A 86 5.89 2.14 -12.32
N ALA A 87 6.78 2.60 -13.20
CA ALA A 87 7.49 3.87 -13.06
C ALA A 87 6.56 5.07 -13.10
N GLU A 88 5.63 5.11 -14.05
CA GLU A 88 4.59 6.15 -14.11
C GLU A 88 3.79 6.23 -12.81
N LEU A 89 3.35 5.09 -12.28
CA LEU A 89 2.61 5.04 -11.03
C LEU A 89 3.47 5.47 -9.83
N ALA A 90 4.73 5.03 -9.78
CA ALA A 90 5.67 5.41 -8.74
C ALA A 90 6.02 6.91 -8.80
N ASP A 91 6.10 7.51 -9.99
CA ASP A 91 6.34 8.94 -10.17
C ASP A 91 5.13 9.77 -9.72
N ALA A 92 3.92 9.35 -10.09
CA ALA A 92 2.69 9.99 -9.61
C ALA A 92 2.58 9.91 -8.08
N TYR A 93 2.94 8.76 -7.49
CA TYR A 93 2.96 8.58 -6.04
C TYR A 93 4.06 9.44 -5.37
N ALA A 94 5.26 9.48 -5.94
CA ALA A 94 6.37 10.27 -5.42
C ALA A 94 6.06 11.77 -5.38
N ALA A 95 5.38 12.28 -6.42
CA ALA A 95 4.99 13.68 -6.56
C ALA A 95 3.82 14.09 -5.64
N ALA A 96 3.04 13.14 -5.14
CA ALA A 96 1.92 13.42 -4.25
C ALA A 96 2.42 13.76 -2.82
N GLU A 97 1.99 14.91 -2.29
CA GLU A 97 2.29 15.31 -0.90
C GLU A 97 1.47 14.52 0.14
N ARG A 98 0.34 13.96 -0.30
CA ARG A 98 -0.64 13.24 0.53
C ARG A 98 -1.28 12.15 -0.33
N THR A 99 -1.34 10.93 0.20
CA THR A 99 -1.97 9.81 -0.53
C THR A 99 -2.86 8.99 0.37
N ILE A 100 -4.07 8.71 -0.12
CA ILE A 100 -4.98 7.72 0.46
C ILE A 100 -4.95 6.48 -0.43
N ILE A 101 -4.61 5.33 0.14
CA ILE A 101 -4.75 4.03 -0.52
C ILE A 101 -6.09 3.44 -0.13
N CYS A 102 -7.02 3.40 -1.08
CA CYS A 102 -8.30 2.72 -0.93
C CYS A 102 -8.21 1.28 -1.44
N TYR A 103 -8.60 0.30 -0.63
CA TYR A 103 -8.64 -1.10 -1.06
C TYR A 103 -9.91 -1.80 -0.56
N GLY A 104 -10.38 -2.78 -1.32
CA GLY A 104 -11.52 -3.63 -0.96
C GLY A 104 -11.11 -5.09 -0.75
N MET A 105 -12.10 -5.99 -0.75
CA MET A 105 -11.87 -7.42 -0.46
C MET A 105 -10.87 -8.09 -1.40
N GLY A 106 -10.75 -7.63 -2.65
CA GLY A 106 -9.88 -8.21 -3.67
C GLY A 106 -8.44 -8.41 -3.19
N ILE A 107 -7.85 -7.44 -2.48
CA ILE A 107 -6.46 -7.58 -2.01
C ILE A 107 -6.32 -8.59 -0.86
N THR A 108 -7.39 -8.78 -0.07
CA THR A 108 -7.39 -9.56 1.17
C THR A 108 -7.82 -11.01 1.00
N GLN A 109 -8.43 -11.38 -0.13
CA GLN A 109 -8.97 -12.72 -0.39
C GLN A 109 -7.97 -13.69 -1.04
N HIS A 110 -6.73 -13.24 -1.28
CA HIS A 110 -5.63 -14.09 -1.71
C HIS A 110 -4.99 -14.81 -0.52
N GLU A 111 -4.34 -15.95 -0.77
CA GLU A 111 -3.53 -16.68 0.22
C GLU A 111 -2.49 -15.77 0.90
N HIS A 112 -2.03 -14.74 0.19
CA HIS A 112 -1.07 -13.74 0.68
C HIS A 112 -1.69 -12.36 0.98
N GLY A 113 -3.00 -12.30 1.26
CA GLY A 113 -3.72 -11.04 1.44
C GLY A 113 -3.21 -10.19 2.60
N THR A 114 -2.74 -10.83 3.68
CA THR A 114 -2.11 -10.12 4.82
C THR A 114 -0.83 -9.43 4.39
N GLN A 115 0.02 -10.12 3.64
CA GLN A 115 1.30 -9.59 3.17
C GLN A 115 1.06 -8.43 2.19
N ASN A 116 0.05 -8.51 1.33
CA ASN A 116 -0.30 -7.41 0.43
C ASN A 116 -0.68 -6.13 1.21
N VAL A 117 -1.53 -6.26 2.23
CA VAL A 117 -1.90 -5.11 3.08
C VAL A 117 -0.68 -4.55 3.80
N GLN A 118 0.22 -5.41 4.30
CA GLN A 118 1.48 -4.96 4.90
C GLN A 118 2.32 -4.14 3.90
N GLN A 119 2.42 -4.55 2.63
CA GLN A 119 3.16 -3.77 1.64
C GLN A 119 2.49 -2.45 1.28
N LEU A 120 1.16 -2.37 1.26
CA LEU A 120 0.46 -1.08 1.11
C LEU A 120 0.81 -0.13 2.27
N VAL A 121 0.83 -0.66 3.49
CA VAL A 121 1.20 0.11 4.68
C VAL A 121 2.67 0.54 4.60
N ASN A 122 3.59 -0.36 4.22
CA ASN A 122 5.00 -0.03 4.03
C ASN A 122 5.19 1.13 3.06
N LEU A 123 4.49 1.10 1.92
CA LEU A 123 4.53 2.18 0.94
C LEU A 123 4.08 3.52 1.55
N LEU A 124 2.99 3.53 2.32
CA LEU A 124 2.51 4.74 3.02
C LEU A 124 3.51 5.23 4.08
N LEU A 125 4.09 4.32 4.86
CA LEU A 125 5.07 4.65 5.90
C LEU A 125 6.34 5.27 5.31
N MET A 126 6.81 4.76 4.15
CA MET A 126 7.99 5.30 3.46
C MET A 126 7.87 6.78 3.07
N LYS A 127 6.64 7.30 2.91
CA LYS A 127 6.37 8.70 2.59
C LYS A 127 5.67 9.46 3.73
N GLY A 128 5.64 8.93 4.95
CA GLY A 128 4.96 9.58 6.08
C GLY A 128 3.45 9.79 5.86
N ASN A 129 2.82 9.01 4.98
CA ASN A 129 1.41 9.11 4.62
C ASN A 129 0.48 8.44 5.65
N ILE A 130 0.82 8.50 6.95
CA ILE A 130 0.03 7.96 8.07
C ILE A 130 -0.06 9.02 9.17
N GLY A 131 -1.24 9.20 9.76
CA GLY A 131 -1.46 10.20 10.81
C GLY A 131 -1.61 11.65 10.29
N LYS A 132 -1.67 11.84 8.96
CA LYS A 132 -1.81 13.14 8.29
C LYS A 132 -3.18 13.28 7.62
N PRO A 133 -3.90 14.41 7.79
CA PRO A 133 -5.16 14.65 7.08
C PRO A 133 -5.01 14.56 5.56
N GLY A 134 -5.91 13.83 4.90
CA GLY A 134 -5.85 13.60 3.45
C GLY A 134 -4.84 12.53 3.02
N ALA A 135 -4.26 11.78 3.97
CA ALA A 135 -3.43 10.61 3.71
C ALA A 135 -3.90 9.41 4.55
N GLY A 136 -3.42 8.21 4.20
CA GLY A 136 -3.62 7.02 5.01
C GLY A 136 -4.18 5.84 4.24
N ILE A 137 -4.56 4.81 5.00
CA ILE A 137 -5.09 3.57 4.45
C ILE A 137 -6.61 3.51 4.66
N CYS A 138 -7.34 3.22 3.59
CA CYS A 138 -8.81 3.16 3.60
C CYS A 138 -9.30 1.77 3.15
N PRO A 139 -9.47 0.83 4.09
CA PRO A 139 -10.14 -0.43 3.80
C PRO A 139 -11.64 -0.19 3.59
N LEU A 140 -12.08 -0.19 2.34
CA LEU A 140 -13.48 -0.09 1.97
C LEU A 140 -14.18 -1.42 2.29
N ARG A 141 -15.05 -1.40 3.30
CA ARG A 141 -15.81 -2.59 3.74
C ARG A 141 -17.24 -2.53 3.21
N GLY A 142 -17.75 -3.67 2.75
CA GLY A 142 -19.04 -3.74 2.05
C GLY A 142 -20.29 -3.64 2.95
N HIS A 143 -20.22 -4.11 4.19
CA HIS A 143 -21.35 -4.04 5.13
C HIS A 143 -21.24 -2.83 6.05
N SER A 144 -22.35 -2.09 6.20
CA SER A 144 -22.44 -0.83 6.95
C SER A 144 -22.05 -0.95 8.42
N ASN A 145 -22.18 -2.13 9.04
CA ASN A 145 -21.91 -2.33 10.47
C ASN A 145 -20.72 -3.24 10.79
N VAL A 146 -19.92 -3.67 9.80
CA VAL A 146 -18.81 -4.61 10.09
C VAL A 146 -17.67 -3.95 10.90
N GLN A 147 -17.64 -2.62 10.95
CA GLN A 147 -16.78 -1.86 11.87
C GLN A 147 -17.38 -1.88 13.29
N GLY A 148 -18.69 -1.65 13.41
CA GLY A 148 -19.43 -1.67 14.68
C GLY A 148 -19.45 -3.05 15.34
N ASP A 149 -19.68 -4.13 14.58
CA ASP A 149 -19.70 -5.52 15.08
C ASP A 149 -18.36 -5.90 15.74
N ARG A 150 -17.23 -5.46 15.16
CA ARG A 150 -15.91 -5.68 15.76
C ARG A 150 -15.65 -4.77 16.96
N THR A 151 -16.16 -3.54 16.95
CA THR A 151 -16.09 -2.63 18.11
C THR A 151 -16.86 -3.17 19.32
N VAL A 152 -17.92 -3.94 19.10
CA VAL A 152 -18.70 -4.59 20.18
C VAL A 152 -18.29 -6.04 20.45
N GLY A 153 -17.14 -6.49 19.92
CA GLY A 153 -16.53 -7.77 20.29
C GLY A 153 -17.09 -9.01 19.61
N ILE A 154 -17.86 -8.88 18.51
CA ILE A 154 -18.26 -10.04 17.71
C ILE A 154 -17.05 -10.50 16.89
N THR A 155 -16.40 -11.55 17.39
CA THR A 155 -15.28 -12.25 16.75
C THR A 155 -15.48 -13.76 16.89
N GLU A 156 -14.91 -14.54 15.97
CA GLU A 156 -14.89 -16.00 16.00
C GLU A 156 -14.10 -16.60 17.18
N LYS A 157 -13.36 -15.77 17.94
CA LYS A 157 -12.69 -16.13 19.19
C LYS A 157 -13.10 -15.19 20.34
N PRO A 158 -14.28 -15.40 20.95
CA PRO A 158 -14.69 -14.60 22.11
C PRO A 158 -13.67 -14.72 23.25
N SER A 159 -13.46 -13.65 24.00
CA SER A 159 -12.62 -13.68 25.20
C SER A 159 -13.20 -14.62 26.26
N ALA A 160 -12.38 -15.13 27.18
CA ALA A 160 -12.84 -16.00 28.25
C ALA A 160 -13.93 -15.35 29.12
N GLU A 161 -13.86 -14.03 29.32
CA GLU A 161 -14.90 -13.23 29.99
C GLU A 161 -16.25 -13.26 29.25
N PHE A 162 -16.24 -13.38 27.92
CA PHE A 162 -17.45 -13.44 27.11
C PHE A 162 -18.00 -14.86 26.93
N SER A 163 -17.16 -15.89 27.11
CA SER A 163 -17.53 -17.30 26.90
C SER A 163 -18.22 -17.96 28.10
N GLY A 164 -18.35 -17.26 29.24
CA GLY A 164 -19.09 -17.75 30.42
C GLY A 164 -18.51 -19.01 31.08
N SER A 165 -17.26 -19.37 30.83
CA SER A 165 -16.62 -20.54 31.45
C SER A 165 -16.08 -20.18 32.83
N PRO A 166 -16.63 -20.70 33.95
CA PRO A 166 -15.94 -20.66 35.22
C PRO A 166 -14.70 -21.55 35.13
N GLY A 167 -13.58 -21.08 35.70
CA GLY A 167 -12.32 -21.84 35.77
C GLY A 167 -12.41 -23.13 36.56
#